data_AF-G9QM87-F1
#
_entry.id   AF-G9QM87-F1
#
_cell.length_a   1.000
_cell.length_b   1.000
_cell.length_c   1.000
_cell.angle_alpha   90.00
_cell.angle_beta   90.00
_cell.angle_gamma   90.00
#
_symmetry.space_group_name_H-M   'P 1'
#
loop_
_entity.id
_entity.type
_entity.pdbx_description
1 polymer ?
#
loop_
_entity_poly.entity_id
_entity_poly.type
_entity_poly.pdbx_seq_one_letter_code
_entity_poly.pdbx_strand_id
1 'polypeptide(L)'
;MLVRSQFAEEHPDLTVKFLKVYEQARLWEKQHFNEAVAIYAKAKNLDKKVVASALKNNPSTNLPISSKIIHAQQETADFQYKKHIIQKKINTSKVVDNQYINQALSNKK
;
A
#
# COMPACT_ATOMS: atom_id res chain seq x y z
N MET A 1 2.44 0.51 -1.46
CA MET A 1 3.08 1.85 -1.41
C MET A 1 4.28 1.84 -2.33
N LEU A 2 4.73 3.00 -2.81
CA LEU A 2 5.93 3.15 -3.63
C LEU A 2 6.85 4.16 -2.97
N VAL A 3 8.16 3.95 -3.10
CA VAL A 3 9.22 4.84 -2.60
C VAL A 3 10.34 4.85 -3.64
N ARG A 4 11.13 5.93 -3.71
CA ARG A 4 12.33 5.96 -4.56
C ARG A 4 13.37 4.99 -3.98
N SER A 5 13.97 4.14 -4.83
CA SER A 5 14.97 3.16 -4.40
C SER A 5 16.11 3.81 -3.61
N GLN A 6 16.70 4.88 -4.16
CA GLN A 6 17.77 5.62 -3.49
C GLN A 6 17.39 6.09 -2.08
N PHE A 7 16.18 6.60 -1.88
CA PHE A 7 15.74 7.04 -0.56
C PHE A 7 15.59 5.87 0.41
N ALA A 8 15.04 4.74 -0.04
CA ALA A 8 14.87 3.57 0.83
C ALA A 8 16.21 2.96 1.24
N GLU A 9 17.19 2.95 0.32
CA GLU A 9 18.55 2.45 0.54
C GLU A 9 19.37 3.39 1.44
N GLU A 10 19.31 4.71 1.23
CA GLU A 10 20.04 5.71 2.03
C GLU A 10 19.39 5.96 3.40
N HIS A 11 18.08 5.77 3.50
CA HIS A 11 17.30 6.02 4.71
C HIS A 11 16.39 4.83 5.08
N PRO A 12 16.97 3.64 5.33
CA PRO A 12 16.20 2.44 5.64
C PRO A 12 15.40 2.59 6.93
N ASP A 13 15.97 3.26 7.95
CA ASP A 13 15.30 3.50 9.23
C ASP A 13 14.07 4.39 9.10
N LEU A 14 14.14 5.43 8.26
CA LEU A 14 12.99 6.31 8.01
C LEU A 14 11.91 5.56 7.22
N THR A 15 12.30 4.72 6.27
CA THR A 15 11.37 3.87 5.50
C THR A 15 10.62 2.92 6.43
N VAL A 16 11.33 2.23 7.32
CA VAL A 16 10.73 1.33 8.32
C VAL A 16 9.86 2.12 9.32
N LYS A 17 10.34 3.28 9.80
CA LYS A 17 9.59 4.14 10.73
C LYS A 17 8.27 4.60 10.12
N PHE A 18 8.27 5.01 8.86
CA PHE A 18 7.04 5.38 8.14
C PHE A 18 6.05 4.21 8.10
N LEU A 19 6.50 3.01 7.74
CA LEU A 19 5.65 1.81 7.67
C LEU A 19 5.08 1.44 9.06
N LYS A 20 5.83 1.64 10.14
CA LYS A 20 5.35 1.44 11.52
C LYS A 20 4.25 2.43 11.90
N VAL A 21 4.47 3.73 11.62
CA VAL A 21 3.46 4.77 11.90
C VAL A 21 2.21 4.56 11.06
N TYR A 22 2.36 4.17 9.79
CA TYR A 22 1.23 3.83 8.94
C TYR A 22 0.43 2.65 9.49
N GLU A 23 1.10 1.60 10.02
CA GLU A 23 0.39 0.49 10.66
C GLU A 23 -0.41 0.93 11.90
N GLN A 24 0.14 1.83 12.71
CA GLN A 24 -0.58 2.42 13.84
C GLN A 24 -1.82 3.18 13.37
N ALA A 25 -1.68 4.00 12.32
CA ALA A 25 -2.81 4.73 11.73
C ALA A 25 -3.88 3.80 11.14
N ARG A 26 -3.48 2.71 10.47
CA ARG A 26 -4.39 1.68 9.93
C ARG A 26 -5.19 0.99 11.05
N LEU A 27 -4.53 0.65 12.16
CA LEU A 27 -5.19 0.05 13.33
C LEU A 27 -6.14 1.05 14.00
N TRP A 28 -5.71 2.30 14.15
CA TRP A 28 -6.55 3.37 14.65
C TRP A 28 -7.78 3.59 13.77
N GLU A 29 -7.63 3.61 12.43
CA GLU A 29 -8.74 3.73 11.48
C GLU A 29 -9.80 2.63 11.72
N LYS A 30 -9.36 1.40 11.97
CA LYS A 30 -10.25 0.29 12.27
C LYS A 30 -10.98 0.47 13.61
N GLN A 31 -10.28 0.95 14.64
CA GLN A 31 -10.83 1.16 15.99
C GLN A 31 -11.74 2.39 16.07
N HIS A 32 -11.46 3.42 15.27
CA HIS A 32 -12.12 4.72 15.24
C HIS A 32 -12.83 4.96 13.91
N PHE A 33 -13.54 3.94 13.41
CA PHE A 33 -14.07 3.92 12.05
C PHE A 33 -14.94 5.14 11.69
N ASN A 34 -15.82 5.58 12.59
CA ASN A 34 -16.70 6.72 12.34
C ASN A 34 -15.93 8.05 12.24
N GLU A 35 -14.87 8.21 13.04
CA GLU A 35 -13.98 9.37 12.98
C GLU A 35 -13.18 9.36 11.68
N ALA A 36 -12.64 8.20 11.30
CA ALA A 36 -11.97 8.02 10.02
C ALA A 36 -12.89 8.35 8.84
N VAL A 37 -14.14 7.87 8.84
CA VAL A 37 -15.14 8.23 7.82
C VAL A 37 -15.33 9.75 7.73
N ALA A 38 -15.40 10.46 8.86
CA ALA A 38 -15.54 11.91 8.86
C ALA A 38 -14.30 12.63 8.27
N ILE A 39 -13.09 12.15 8.61
CA ILE A 39 -11.83 12.67 8.07
C ILE A 39 -11.79 12.49 6.55
N TYR A 40 -12.04 11.28 6.05
CA TYR A 40 -12.02 10.98 4.62
C TYR A 40 -13.14 11.72 3.86
N ALA A 41 -14.36 11.79 4.41
CA ALA A 41 -15.48 12.52 3.81
C ALA A 41 -15.15 14.00 3.61
N LYS A 42 -14.56 14.64 4.64
CA LYS A 42 -14.10 16.03 4.55
C LYS A 42 -12.97 16.19 3.53
N ALA A 43 -11.95 15.32 3.58
CA ALA A 43 -10.78 15.42 2.71
C ALA A 43 -11.09 15.14 1.23
N LYS A 44 -12.07 14.29 0.94
CA LYS A 44 -12.47 13.91 -0.43
C LYS A 44 -13.70 14.68 -0.93
N ASN A 45 -14.32 15.51 -0.09
CA ASN A 45 -15.58 16.20 -0.37
C ASN A 45 -16.68 15.23 -0.84
N LEU A 46 -16.88 14.14 -0.07
CA LEU A 46 -17.85 13.08 -0.37
C LEU A 46 -18.81 12.86 0.79
N ASP A 47 -19.98 12.30 0.49
CA ASP A 47 -20.94 11.89 1.52
C ASP A 47 -20.37 10.79 2.43
N LYS A 48 -20.67 10.88 3.73
CA LYS A 48 -20.15 9.94 4.74
C LYS A 48 -20.60 8.50 4.50
N LYS A 49 -21.81 8.26 3.99
CA LYS A 49 -22.30 6.90 3.71
C LYS A 49 -21.54 6.27 2.55
N VAL A 50 -21.23 7.06 1.52
CA VAL A 50 -20.40 6.61 0.38
C VAL A 50 -19.01 6.22 0.88
N VAL A 51 -18.37 7.07 1.68
CA VAL A 51 -17.05 6.79 2.27
C VAL A 51 -17.09 5.57 3.18
N ALA A 52 -18.09 5.45 4.06
CA ALA A 52 -18.24 4.31 4.95
C ALA A 52 -18.39 2.99 4.17
N SER A 53 -19.16 2.99 3.07
CA SER A 53 -19.29 1.82 2.21
C SER A 53 -17.96 1.46 1.56
N ALA A 54 -17.21 2.44 1.05
CA ALA A 54 -15.92 2.21 0.41
C ALA A 54 -14.91 1.60 1.39
N LEU A 55 -14.79 2.14 2.60
CA LEU A 55 -13.84 1.65 3.62
C LEU A 55 -14.21 0.25 4.14
N LYS A 56 -15.50 -0.08 4.25
CA LYS A 56 -15.95 -1.44 4.63
C LYS A 56 -15.60 -2.46 3.56
N ASN A 57 -15.79 -2.10 2.29
CA ASN A 57 -15.56 -3.00 1.17
C ASN A 57 -14.07 -3.14 0.83
N ASN A 58 -13.25 -2.16 1.21
CA ASN A 58 -11.82 -2.14 0.93
C ASN A 58 -11.04 -1.68 2.17
N PRO A 59 -10.89 -2.56 3.19
CA PRO A 59 -10.19 -2.22 4.41
C PRO A 59 -8.70 -1.95 4.14
N SER A 60 -8.17 -0.92 4.78
CA SER A 60 -6.75 -0.56 4.69
C SER A 60 -5.85 -1.72 5.16
N THR A 61 -4.77 -1.97 4.41
CA THR A 61 -3.79 -3.04 4.69
C THR A 61 -2.36 -2.50 4.71
N ASN A 62 -1.49 -3.16 5.46
CA ASN A 62 -0.05 -2.92 5.48
C ASN A 62 0.66 -4.28 5.60
N LEU A 63 0.76 -5.00 4.50
CA LEU A 63 1.22 -6.39 4.46
C LEU A 63 2.35 -6.55 3.45
N PRO A 64 3.25 -7.53 3.65
CA PRO A 64 4.20 -7.93 2.61
C PRO A 64 3.47 -8.33 1.33
N ILE A 65 4.06 -7.98 0.19
CA ILE A 65 3.50 -8.31 -1.11
C ILE A 65 3.81 -9.78 -1.42
N SER A 66 2.76 -10.58 -1.59
CA SER A 66 2.90 -12.01 -1.87
C SER A 66 3.27 -12.30 -3.33
N SER A 67 3.80 -13.48 -3.60
CA SER A 67 4.07 -13.96 -4.96
C SER A 67 2.83 -13.92 -5.86
N LYS A 68 1.65 -14.22 -5.30
CA LYS A 68 0.35 -14.11 -6.01
C LYS A 68 0.08 -12.69 -6.48
N ILE A 69 0.36 -11.68 -5.64
CA ILE A 69 0.16 -10.27 -6.01
C ILE A 69 1.21 -9.85 -7.06
N ILE A 70 2.47 -10.27 -6.91
CA ILE A 70 3.51 -10.02 -7.92
C ILE A 70 3.10 -10.62 -9.27
N HIS A 71 2.58 -11.85 -9.28
CA HIS A 71 2.09 -12.50 -10.50
C HIS A 71 0.96 -11.71 -11.16
N ALA A 72 -0.05 -11.29 -10.39
CA ALA A 72 -1.17 -10.49 -10.91
C ALA A 72 -0.70 -9.13 -11.48
N GLN A 73 0.32 -8.51 -10.86
CA GLN A 73 0.97 -7.32 -11.40
C GLN A 73 1.72 -7.62 -12.70
N GLN A 74 2.39 -8.76 -12.78
CA GLN A 74 3.11 -9.19 -13.99
C GLN A 74 2.14 -9.41 -15.16
N GLU A 75 1.02 -10.07 -14.94
CA GLU A 75 -0.03 -10.26 -15.96
C GLU A 75 -0.52 -8.91 -16.50
N THR A 76 -0.71 -7.93 -15.61
CA THR A 76 -1.10 -6.57 -15.97
C THR A 76 -0.02 -5.87 -16.79
N ALA A 77 1.25 -5.98 -16.39
CA ALA A 77 2.38 -5.39 -17.12
C ALA A 77 2.55 -6.01 -18.51
N ASP A 78 2.43 -7.34 -18.61
CA ASP A 78 2.54 -8.07 -19.88
C ASP A 78 1.38 -7.74 -20.82
N PHE A 79 0.15 -7.60 -20.30
CA PHE A 79 -0.99 -7.12 -21.07
C PHE A 79 -0.75 -5.73 -21.64
N GLN A 80 -0.28 -4.78 -20.81
CA GLN A 80 0.00 -3.42 -21.24
C GLN A 80 1.12 -3.38 -22.29
N TYR A 81 2.17 -4.19 -22.14
CA TYR A 81 3.25 -4.30 -23.11
C TYR A 81 2.74 -4.86 -24.45
N LYS A 82 1.94 -5.94 -24.43
CA LYS A 82 1.33 -6.53 -25.64
C LYS A 82 0.41 -5.54 -26.37
N LYS A 83 -0.26 -4.66 -25.62
CA LYS A 83 -1.12 -3.59 -26.17
C LYS A 83 -0.36 -2.32 -26.54
N HIS A 84 0.98 -2.30 -26.42
CA HIS A 84 1.83 -1.14 -26.67
C HIS A 84 1.47 0.10 -25.83
N ILE A 85 0.80 -0.09 -24.68
CA ILE A 85 0.52 0.97 -23.70
C ILE A 85 1.82 1.36 -22.99
N ILE A 86 2.66 0.37 -22.70
CA ILE A 86 4.04 0.56 -22.24
C ILE A 86 5.02 0.03 -23.27
N GLN A 87 6.12 0.74 -23.45
CA GLN A 87 7.13 0.41 -24.47
C GLN A 87 8.24 -0.52 -23.94
N LYS A 88 8.33 -0.68 -22.61
CA LYS A 88 9.36 -1.49 -21.97
C LYS A 88 8.71 -2.63 -21.21
N LYS A 89 9.24 -3.84 -21.40
CA LYS A 89 8.85 -4.99 -20.59
C LYS A 89 9.34 -4.79 -19.16
N ILE A 90 8.45 -4.96 -18.20
CA ILE A 90 8.73 -4.78 -16.77
C ILE A 90 8.79 -6.16 -16.12
N ASN A 91 9.79 -6.38 -15.27
CA ASN A 91 9.80 -7.50 -14.34
C ASN A 91 9.36 -7.01 -12.96
N THR A 92 8.13 -7.33 -12.59
CA THR A 92 7.49 -6.83 -11.37
C THR A 92 8.11 -7.38 -10.08
N SER A 93 8.79 -8.54 -10.12
CA SER A 93 9.49 -9.07 -8.95
C SER A 93 10.72 -8.25 -8.56
N LYS A 94 11.27 -7.46 -9.49
CA LYS A 94 12.44 -6.60 -9.23
C LYS A 94 12.09 -5.24 -8.62
N VAL A 95 10.81 -4.88 -8.55
CA VAL A 95 10.35 -3.58 -8.01
C VAL A 95 9.62 -3.71 -6.68
N VAL A 96 9.58 -4.93 -6.14
CA VAL A 96 8.99 -5.23 -4.83
C VAL A 96 10.11 -5.57 -3.87
N ASP A 97 10.17 -4.84 -2.77
CA ASP A 97 11.11 -5.10 -1.69
C ASP A 97 10.36 -5.23 -0.36
N ASN A 98 10.23 -6.48 0.11
CA ASN A 98 9.52 -6.79 1.33
C ASN A 98 10.37 -6.62 2.60
N GLN A 99 11.68 -6.34 2.49
CA GLN A 99 12.55 -6.31 3.67
C GLN A 99 12.08 -5.26 4.70
N TYR A 100 11.71 -4.06 4.24
CA TYR A 100 11.30 -2.94 5.08
C TYR A 100 9.98 -3.21 5.79
N ILE A 101 8.98 -3.77 5.09
CA ILE A 101 7.68 -4.08 5.69
C ILE A 101 7.77 -5.27 6.65
N ASN A 102 8.60 -6.28 6.33
CA ASN A 102 8.86 -7.39 7.25
C ASN A 102 9.50 -6.87 8.56
N GLN A 103 10.50 -6.01 8.46
CA GLN A 103 11.14 -5.38 9.62
C GLN A 103 10.16 -4.49 10.41
N ALA A 104 9.30 -3.74 9.72
CA ALA A 104 8.28 -2.91 10.37
C ALA A 104 7.28 -3.74 11.19
N LEU A 105 6.95 -4.96 10.73
CA LEU A 105 5.95 -5.83 11.36
C LEU A 105 6.54 -6.86 12.34
N SER A 106 7.86 -7.07 12.36
CA SER A 106 8.51 -8.10 13.20
C SER A 106 8.34 -7.91 14.71
N ASN A 107 8.07 -6.68 15.17
CA ASN A 107 7.86 -6.38 16.59
C ASN A 107 6.43 -6.67 17.09
N LYS A 108 5.59 -7.36 16.31
CA LYS A 108 4.22 -7.74 16.68
C LYS A 108 4.12 -9.12 17.37
N LYS A 109 5.08 -9.47 18.23
CA LYS A 109 4.94 -10.63 19.12
C LYS A 109 4.25 -10.22 20.41
#